data_AF-A0AAW6FLQ7-F1
#
_entry.id   AF-A0AAW6FLQ7-F1
#
_cell.length_a   1.000
_cell.length_b   1.000
_cell.length_c   1.000
_cell.angle_alpha   90.00
_cell.angle_beta   90.00
_cell.angle_gamma   90.00
#
_symmetry.space_group_name_H-M   'P 1'
#
loop_
_entity.id
_entity.type
_entity.pdbx_description
1 polymer ?
#
loop_
_entity_poly.entity_id
_entity_poly.type
_entity_poly.pdbx_seq_one_letter_code
_entity_poly.pdbx_strand_id
1 'polypeptide(L)'
;MKGVSWGLLFLWLGVISCCLFACQQKEEEVRLTFEDGIAQALQTGKKLLVWHAWENGIDTTDYFEKIKKEFESDSLFRQNYILVHHVANIVGNEALSRILQNNKQPLWLLFSADLNLEMVWPGAKKELKQRLDSVSKGFALTETYANTLHLSDEDYKKVVSSTLKAFWACKEGDEGKAFDMIRYSVQIAPYFYNSYLAAKIYERNGKQKEAEEQAQSALQLYDESDYFLYHALCDELYFILGCNAPTGGEQRHIVFRETMKDCGRIGYRTKCEIDYEFKNIGSVPVLIKQVVKSCNCMEVSWDTQPVLPGATGHIHVVHKADRKGNFSKMIAVFLHPDSPKIFLSYKGRVY
;
A
#
# COMPACT_ATOMS: atom_id res chain seq x y z
N MET A 1 0.06 -43.34 -62.83
CA MET A 1 1.12 -43.01 -63.81
C MET A 1 0.52 -42.00 -64.79
N LYS A 2 1.02 -40.79 -65.11
CA LYS A 2 2.16 -39.93 -64.69
C LYS A 2 1.66 -38.45 -64.80
N GLY A 3 2.25 -37.40 -64.22
CA GLY A 3 3.30 -37.31 -63.20
C GLY A 3 4.07 -35.97 -63.20
N VAL A 4 3.92 -35.17 -62.12
CA VAL A 4 4.88 -34.16 -61.59
C VAL A 4 5.11 -32.81 -62.34
N SER A 5 4.62 -31.73 -61.70
CA SER A 5 5.24 -30.41 -61.41
C SER A 5 6.43 -29.84 -62.23
N TRP A 6 6.24 -28.59 -62.71
CA TRP A 6 7.14 -27.41 -62.63
C TRP A 6 6.22 -26.16 -62.52
N GLY A 7 6.56 -24.97 -62.00
CA GLY A 7 7.76 -24.40 -61.39
C GLY A 7 7.62 -22.86 -61.34
N LEU A 8 7.99 -22.21 -60.23
CA LEU A 8 7.78 -20.78 -59.88
C LEU A 8 8.11 -19.68 -60.92
N LEU A 9 7.51 -18.49 -60.72
CA LEU A 9 8.05 -17.09 -60.78
C LEU A 9 7.05 -16.12 -61.48
N PHE A 10 6.77 -14.88 -61.08
CA PHE A 10 6.91 -14.03 -59.88
C PHE A 10 6.40 -12.61 -60.30
N LEU A 11 5.81 -11.82 -59.38
CA LEU A 11 5.59 -10.34 -59.44
C LEU A 11 4.70 -9.66 -60.52
N TRP A 12 3.58 -9.10 -60.07
CA TRP A 12 3.35 -7.64 -59.90
C TRP A 12 2.13 -7.46 -58.96
N LEU A 13 2.29 -7.08 -57.69
CA LEU A 13 2.41 -5.71 -57.14
C LEU A 13 1.18 -4.80 -57.38
N GLY A 14 0.51 -4.40 -56.28
CA GLY A 14 -0.27 -3.15 -56.24
C GLY A 14 -1.47 -3.12 -55.29
N VAL A 15 -1.27 -2.56 -54.08
CA VAL A 15 -2.28 -1.86 -53.22
C VAL A 15 -3.49 -2.70 -52.73
N ILE A 16 -3.93 -2.74 -51.46
CA ILE A 16 -3.77 -1.83 -50.32
C ILE A 16 -3.41 -2.64 -49.05
N SER A 17 -2.28 -2.29 -48.43
CA SER A 17 -2.01 -2.66 -47.03
C SER A 17 -2.62 -1.60 -46.12
N CYS A 18 -3.82 -1.87 -45.58
CA CYS A 18 -4.43 -1.04 -44.54
C CYS A 18 -4.29 -1.72 -43.18
N CYS A 19 -3.14 -1.49 -42.54
CA CYS A 19 -2.94 -1.42 -41.09
C CYS A 19 -3.91 -2.22 -40.20
N LEU A 20 -3.95 -3.55 -40.33
CA LEU A 20 -4.31 -4.44 -39.23
C LEU A 20 -3.13 -4.59 -38.26
N PHE A 21 -2.61 -3.46 -37.78
CA PHE A 21 -2.00 -3.41 -36.45
C PHE A 21 -3.15 -3.52 -35.45
N ALA A 22 -3.67 -4.73 -35.32
CA ALA A 22 -4.41 -5.12 -34.13
C ALA A 22 -3.42 -4.95 -32.98
N CYS A 23 -3.56 -3.84 -32.25
CA CYS A 23 -2.87 -3.64 -30.99
C CYS A 23 -3.40 -4.69 -30.03
N GLN A 24 -2.78 -5.87 -30.05
CA GLN A 24 -2.83 -6.80 -28.94
C GLN A 24 -2.22 -6.06 -27.76
N GLN A 25 -3.09 -5.37 -27.01
CA GLN A 25 -2.85 -5.14 -25.59
C GLN A 25 -2.68 -6.53 -25.01
N LYS A 26 -1.42 -6.94 -24.91
CA LYS A 26 -1.00 -8.11 -24.15
C LYS A 26 -1.62 -7.91 -22.79
N GLU A 27 -2.60 -8.74 -22.42
CA GLU A 27 -3.26 -8.61 -21.12
C GLU A 27 -2.15 -8.67 -20.06
N GLU A 28 -1.89 -7.53 -19.43
CA GLU A 28 -0.89 -7.42 -18.37
C GLU A 28 -1.35 -8.36 -17.27
N GLU A 29 -0.62 -9.46 -17.10
CA GLU A 29 -0.96 -10.49 -16.13
C GLU A 29 -1.06 -9.82 -14.75
N VAL A 30 -2.29 -9.73 -14.22
CA VAL A 30 -2.58 -8.79 -13.14
C VAL A 30 -1.93 -9.28 -11.85
N ARG A 31 -0.74 -8.76 -11.58
CA ARG A 31 0.06 -9.03 -10.38
C ARG A 31 -0.82 -8.86 -9.14
N LEU A 32 -0.85 -9.89 -8.31
CA LEU A 32 -1.56 -9.88 -7.03
C LEU A 32 -0.96 -8.77 -6.15
N THR A 33 -1.83 -7.98 -5.52
CA THR A 33 -1.39 -7.10 -4.43
C THR A 33 -1.06 -7.93 -3.18
N PHE A 34 -0.51 -7.28 -2.16
CA PHE A 34 -0.32 -7.93 -0.86
C PHE A 34 -1.65 -8.24 -0.18
N GLU A 35 -2.64 -7.36 -0.33
CA GLU A 35 -4.02 -7.59 0.11
C GLU A 35 -4.69 -8.77 -0.62
N ASP A 36 -4.51 -8.88 -1.96
CA ASP A 36 -4.98 -10.06 -2.72
C ASP A 36 -4.32 -11.36 -2.21
N GLY A 37 -3.02 -11.28 -1.87
CA GLY A 37 -2.26 -12.41 -1.31
C GLY A 37 -2.73 -12.82 0.08
N ILE A 38 -3.02 -11.86 0.96
CA ILE A 38 -3.62 -12.11 2.28
C ILE A 38 -4.97 -12.81 2.13
N ALA A 39 -5.86 -12.27 1.29
CA ALA A 39 -7.17 -12.85 1.05
C ALA A 39 -7.08 -14.30 0.55
N GLN A 40 -6.17 -14.58 -0.40
CA GLN A 40 -5.93 -15.94 -0.89
C GLN A 40 -5.31 -16.87 0.16
N ALA A 41 -4.37 -16.39 0.98
CA ALA A 41 -3.76 -17.17 2.06
C ALA A 41 -4.82 -17.61 3.09
N LEU A 42 -5.64 -16.66 3.55
CA LEU A 42 -6.76 -16.92 4.47
C LEU A 42 -7.81 -17.86 3.86
N GLN A 43 -8.17 -17.67 2.58
CA GLN A 43 -9.16 -18.52 1.90
C GLN A 43 -8.67 -19.96 1.67
N THR A 44 -7.37 -20.15 1.40
CA THR A 44 -6.82 -21.45 0.99
C THR A 44 -6.08 -22.20 2.10
N GLY A 45 -5.87 -21.57 3.26
CA GLY A 45 -5.06 -22.14 4.34
C GLY A 45 -3.55 -22.21 4.04
N LYS A 46 -3.09 -21.53 2.97
CA LYS A 46 -1.69 -21.52 2.55
C LYS A 46 -0.89 -20.41 3.23
N LYS A 47 0.41 -20.62 3.35
CA LYS A 47 1.33 -19.60 3.87
C LYS A 47 1.58 -18.49 2.84
N LEU A 48 1.71 -17.25 3.27
CA LEU A 48 1.97 -16.11 2.40
C LEU A 48 3.47 -15.82 2.34
N LEU A 49 4.09 -16.08 1.19
CA LEU A 49 5.49 -15.79 0.89
C LEU A 49 5.57 -14.49 0.09
N VAL A 50 6.20 -13.45 0.67
CA VAL A 50 6.29 -12.12 0.07
C VAL A 50 7.74 -11.80 -0.28
N TRP A 51 7.98 -11.42 -1.52
CA TRP A 51 9.17 -10.67 -1.92
C TRP A 51 8.90 -9.19 -1.75
N HIS A 52 9.47 -8.59 -0.71
CA HIS A 52 9.25 -7.20 -0.33
C HIS A 52 10.47 -6.36 -0.77
N ALA A 53 10.31 -5.55 -1.81
CA ALA A 53 11.41 -4.87 -2.49
C ALA A 53 11.09 -3.42 -2.88
N TRP A 54 12.11 -2.63 -3.20
CA TRP A 54 11.95 -1.43 -4.03
C TRP A 54 12.15 -1.79 -5.50
N GLU A 55 11.27 -1.30 -6.37
CA GLU A 55 11.43 -1.42 -7.81
C GLU A 55 12.18 -0.19 -8.33
N ASN A 56 13.47 -0.39 -8.63
CA ASN A 56 14.39 0.64 -9.13
C ASN A 56 14.73 0.44 -10.63
N GLY A 57 14.01 -0.45 -11.32
CA GLY A 57 14.26 -0.82 -12.70
C GLY A 57 14.08 -2.32 -12.98
N ILE A 58 14.40 -2.71 -14.21
CA ILE A 58 14.10 -4.02 -14.81
C ILE A 58 14.61 -5.19 -13.95
N ASP A 59 15.83 -5.10 -13.42
CA ASP A 59 16.52 -6.22 -12.72
C ASP A 59 15.71 -6.81 -11.55
N THR A 60 14.98 -5.97 -10.81
CA THR A 60 14.18 -6.42 -9.65
C THR A 60 12.94 -7.20 -10.06
N THR A 61 12.24 -6.76 -11.12
CA THR A 61 11.15 -7.49 -11.74
C THR A 61 11.67 -8.78 -12.40
N ASP A 62 12.75 -8.72 -13.17
CA ASP A 62 13.36 -9.89 -13.84
C ASP A 62 13.80 -10.97 -12.84
N TYR A 63 14.31 -10.56 -11.67
CA TYR A 63 14.62 -11.46 -10.57
C TYR A 63 13.37 -12.13 -10.01
N PHE A 64 12.30 -11.37 -9.74
CA PHE A 64 11.03 -11.95 -9.27
C PHE A 64 10.41 -12.90 -10.30
N GLU A 65 10.36 -12.55 -11.58
CA GLU A 65 9.79 -13.42 -12.62
C GLU A 65 10.58 -14.74 -12.78
N LYS A 66 11.90 -14.73 -12.56
CA LYS A 66 12.74 -15.94 -12.47
C LYS A 66 12.43 -16.78 -11.23
N ILE A 67 11.85 -16.22 -10.19
CA ILE A 67 11.40 -16.95 -8.99
C ILE A 67 10.01 -17.51 -9.21
N LYS A 68 9.08 -16.67 -9.68
CA LYS A 68 7.71 -17.04 -10.03
C LYS A 68 7.67 -18.29 -10.91
N LYS A 69 8.45 -18.34 -11.99
CA LYS A 69 8.51 -19.52 -12.88
C LYS A 69 8.98 -20.81 -12.21
N GLU A 70 9.89 -20.72 -11.23
CA GLU A 70 10.36 -21.89 -10.48
C GLU A 70 9.38 -22.30 -9.37
N PHE A 71 8.73 -21.32 -8.75
CA PHE A 71 7.63 -21.53 -7.82
C PHE A 71 6.44 -22.21 -8.51
N GLU A 72 6.14 -21.82 -9.76
CA GLU A 72 5.07 -22.40 -10.57
C GLU A 72 5.37 -23.79 -11.09
N SER A 73 6.64 -24.13 -11.38
CA SER A 73 6.99 -25.49 -11.79
C SER A 73 6.98 -26.48 -10.61
N ASP A 74 7.24 -26.00 -9.39
CA ASP A 74 7.27 -26.81 -8.17
C ASP A 74 5.87 -27.01 -7.56
N SER A 75 5.37 -28.25 -7.57
CA SER A 75 4.03 -28.60 -7.10
C SER A 75 3.87 -28.45 -5.58
N LEU A 76 4.91 -28.75 -4.81
CA LEU A 76 4.87 -28.62 -3.34
C LEU A 76 4.83 -27.14 -2.94
N PHE A 77 5.55 -26.27 -3.65
CA PHE A 77 5.48 -24.84 -3.42
C PHE A 77 4.09 -24.27 -3.70
N ARG A 78 3.50 -24.58 -4.86
CA ARG A 78 2.12 -24.15 -5.20
C ARG A 78 1.05 -24.70 -4.26
N GLN A 79 1.25 -25.88 -3.67
CA GLN A 79 0.31 -26.46 -2.71
C GLN A 79 0.35 -25.75 -1.35
N ASN A 80 1.54 -25.37 -0.88
CA ASN A 80 1.74 -24.85 0.49
C ASN A 80 1.77 -23.32 0.61
N TYR A 81 2.07 -22.59 -0.47
CA TYR A 81 2.32 -21.15 -0.42
C TYR A 81 1.50 -20.35 -1.44
N ILE A 82 1.28 -19.06 -1.13
CA ILE A 82 0.92 -17.99 -2.07
C ILE A 82 2.15 -17.10 -2.22
N LEU A 83 2.59 -16.80 -3.45
CA LEU A 83 3.74 -15.93 -3.74
C LEU A 83 3.26 -14.54 -4.17
N VAL A 84 3.78 -13.49 -3.52
CA VAL A 84 3.50 -12.08 -3.83
C VAL A 84 4.78 -11.29 -4.08
N HIS A 85 4.76 -10.41 -5.08
CA HIS A 85 5.73 -9.32 -5.23
C HIS A 85 5.15 -8.05 -4.62
N HIS A 86 5.68 -7.63 -3.47
CA HIS A 86 5.32 -6.36 -2.84
C HIS A 86 6.36 -5.29 -3.15
N VAL A 87 5.99 -4.37 -4.04
CA VAL A 87 6.80 -3.19 -4.37
C VAL A 87 6.46 -2.06 -3.39
N ALA A 88 7.42 -1.75 -2.52
CA ALA A 88 7.24 -0.89 -1.35
C ALA A 88 7.40 0.62 -1.61
N ASN A 89 7.90 1.01 -2.79
CA ASN A 89 8.00 2.40 -3.25
C ASN A 89 6.82 2.83 -4.16
N ILE A 90 5.76 2.01 -4.28
CA ILE A 90 4.49 2.41 -4.90
C ILE A 90 3.61 3.11 -3.85
N VAL A 91 3.09 4.29 -4.21
CA VAL A 91 2.17 5.05 -3.35
C VAL A 91 0.94 4.22 -3.01
N GLY A 92 0.66 4.06 -1.72
CA GLY A 92 -0.42 3.23 -1.18
C GLY A 92 -0.01 1.79 -0.80
N ASN A 93 1.25 1.39 -1.01
CA ASN A 93 1.81 0.10 -0.57
C ASN A 93 2.71 0.24 0.68
N GLU A 94 2.75 1.39 1.34
CA GLU A 94 3.68 1.64 2.45
C GLU A 94 3.35 0.83 3.71
N ALA A 95 2.10 0.37 3.83
CA ALA A 95 1.58 -0.32 5.02
C ALA A 95 2.48 -1.47 5.51
N LEU A 96 3.00 -2.32 4.61
CA LEU A 96 3.86 -3.44 5.02
C LEU A 96 5.22 -2.95 5.56
N SER A 97 5.82 -1.94 4.93
CA SER A 97 7.07 -1.32 5.42
C SER A 97 6.89 -0.72 6.81
N ARG A 98 5.75 -0.04 7.02
CA ARG A 98 5.35 0.59 8.29
C ARG A 98 5.11 -0.46 9.39
N ILE A 99 4.42 -1.56 9.08
CA ILE A 99 4.18 -2.70 9.99
C ILE A 99 5.50 -3.35 10.44
N LEU A 100 6.46 -3.48 9.54
CA LEU A 100 7.77 -4.07 9.83
C LEU A 100 8.74 -3.11 10.52
N GLN A 101 8.44 -1.81 10.51
CA GLN A 101 9.37 -0.72 10.85
C GLN A 101 10.71 -0.81 10.09
N ASN A 102 10.70 -1.23 8.82
CA ASN A 102 11.94 -1.55 8.11
C ASN A 102 12.00 -1.02 6.66
N ASN A 103 13.11 -0.37 6.34
CA ASN A 103 13.50 0.18 5.03
C ASN A 103 14.72 -0.53 4.42
N LYS A 104 15.17 -1.66 4.99
CA LYS A 104 16.27 -2.49 4.47
C LYS A 104 15.71 -3.51 3.47
N GLN A 105 15.19 -3.01 2.35
CA GLN A 105 14.80 -3.85 1.21
C GLN A 105 16.04 -4.34 0.41
N PRO A 106 15.96 -5.50 -0.29
CA PRO A 106 14.80 -6.40 -0.36
C PRO A 106 14.80 -7.47 0.73
N LEU A 107 13.61 -7.97 1.08
CA LEU A 107 13.38 -8.99 2.10
C LEU A 107 12.45 -10.09 1.59
N TRP A 108 12.75 -11.33 1.97
CA TRP A 108 11.75 -12.40 2.02
C TRP A 108 11.01 -12.35 3.35
N LEU A 109 9.68 -12.36 3.27
CA LEU A 109 8.80 -12.48 4.42
C LEU A 109 7.98 -13.76 4.27
N LEU A 110 7.84 -14.54 5.33
CA LEU A 110 6.89 -15.63 5.40
C LEU A 110 5.89 -15.36 6.51
N PHE A 111 4.62 -15.41 6.16
CA PHE A 111 3.52 -15.44 7.12
C PHE A 111 2.80 -16.78 7.04
N SER A 112 2.37 -17.28 8.20
CA SER A 112 1.37 -18.35 8.30
C SER A 112 0.04 -17.93 7.65
N ALA A 113 -0.84 -18.91 7.41
CA ALA A 113 -2.15 -18.65 6.79
C ALA A 113 -3.04 -17.69 7.60
N ASP A 114 -2.90 -17.67 8.94
CA ASP A 114 -3.58 -16.73 9.82
C ASP A 114 -2.78 -15.43 10.06
N LEU A 115 -1.73 -15.16 9.28
CA LEU A 115 -0.94 -13.92 9.28
C LEU A 115 0.06 -13.74 10.44
N ASN A 116 0.45 -14.79 11.16
CA ASN A 116 1.65 -14.70 12.03
C ASN A 116 2.93 -14.70 11.22
N LEU A 117 3.85 -13.78 11.53
CA LEU A 117 5.20 -13.71 10.97
C LEU A 117 6.04 -14.93 11.40
N GLU A 118 6.50 -15.71 10.43
CA GLU A 118 7.37 -16.87 10.64
C GLU A 118 8.83 -16.60 10.21
N MET A 119 9.04 -15.74 9.21
CA MET A 119 10.36 -15.44 8.67
C MET A 119 10.48 -13.99 8.20
N VAL A 120 11.60 -13.36 8.54
CA VAL A 120 12.18 -12.24 7.79
C VAL A 120 13.59 -12.66 7.38
N TRP A 121 13.96 -12.46 6.12
CA TRP A 121 15.24 -12.91 5.60
C TRP A 121 15.76 -12.04 4.44
N PRO A 122 16.92 -11.39 4.55
CA PRO A 122 17.51 -10.54 3.51
C PRO A 122 18.34 -11.30 2.45
N GLY A 123 18.26 -12.64 2.42
CA GLY A 123 19.14 -13.47 1.60
C GLY A 123 18.71 -13.69 0.14
N ALA A 124 19.63 -14.26 -0.65
CA ALA A 124 19.48 -14.44 -2.09
C ALA A 124 18.68 -15.70 -2.45
N LYS A 125 17.92 -15.65 -3.56
CA LYS A 125 17.03 -16.72 -4.10
C LYS A 125 17.55 -18.14 -3.89
N LYS A 126 18.83 -18.39 -4.20
CA LYS A 126 19.45 -19.72 -4.23
C LYS A 126 19.32 -20.50 -2.90
N GLU A 127 19.21 -19.81 -1.77
CA GLU A 127 19.07 -20.38 -0.43
C GLU A 127 17.61 -20.44 0.06
N LEU A 128 16.65 -19.88 -0.69
CA LEU A 128 15.26 -19.69 -0.25
C LEU A 128 14.56 -21.02 0.08
N LYS A 129 14.73 -22.06 -0.76
CA LYS A 129 14.12 -23.38 -0.53
C LYS A 129 14.62 -24.00 0.78
N GLN A 130 15.95 -24.06 0.94
CA GLN A 130 16.60 -24.53 2.17
C GLN A 130 16.16 -23.72 3.40
N ARG A 131 15.96 -22.40 3.26
CA ARG A 131 15.48 -21.56 4.37
C ARG A 131 14.03 -21.88 4.73
N LEU A 132 13.13 -22.04 3.77
CA LEU A 132 11.73 -22.44 4.02
C LEU A 132 11.64 -23.85 4.65
N ASP A 133 12.51 -24.78 4.23
CA ASP A 133 12.65 -26.11 4.84
C ASP A 133 13.20 -26.07 6.29
N SER A 134 13.84 -24.98 6.70
CA SER A 134 14.28 -24.77 8.10
C SER A 134 13.17 -24.16 8.96
N VAL A 135 12.37 -23.24 8.40
CA VAL A 135 11.23 -22.61 9.10
C VAL A 135 10.11 -23.62 9.38
N SER A 136 9.83 -24.53 8.46
CA SER A 136 8.88 -25.64 8.68
C SER A 136 9.29 -26.60 9.81
N LYS A 137 10.57 -26.57 10.23
CA LYS A 137 11.14 -27.34 11.35
C LYS A 137 11.27 -26.53 12.64
N GLY A 138 10.70 -25.32 12.70
CA GLY A 138 10.66 -24.47 13.89
C GLY A 138 11.80 -23.44 14.03
N PHE A 139 12.73 -23.35 13.07
CA PHE A 139 13.82 -22.35 13.10
C PHE A 139 13.36 -21.03 12.46
N ALA A 140 12.99 -20.05 13.29
CA ALA A 140 12.32 -18.82 12.84
C ALA A 140 13.02 -17.53 13.29
N LEU A 141 13.26 -16.62 12.33
CA LEU A 141 14.24 -15.49 12.33
C LEU A 141 15.72 -15.92 12.22
N THR A 142 16.54 -15.06 11.63
CA THR A 142 17.99 -15.27 11.40
C THR A 142 18.81 -14.41 12.34
N GLU A 143 19.92 -14.95 12.86
CA GLU A 143 20.94 -14.25 13.65
C GLU A 143 21.46 -12.94 13.02
N THR A 144 21.26 -12.76 11.70
CA THR A 144 21.67 -11.59 10.93
C THR A 144 20.59 -10.51 10.76
N TYR A 145 19.38 -10.69 11.31
CA TYR A 145 18.29 -9.70 11.24
C TYR A 145 18.13 -8.96 12.57
N ALA A 146 18.75 -7.79 12.69
CA ALA A 146 18.46 -6.86 13.78
C ALA A 146 17.20 -6.05 13.44
N ASN A 147 16.12 -6.24 14.20
CA ASN A 147 14.92 -5.43 14.08
C ASN A 147 15.16 -4.02 14.67
N THR A 148 14.56 -3.01 14.03
CA THR A 148 14.67 -1.58 14.38
C THR A 148 13.95 -1.20 15.67
N LEU A 149 13.02 -2.04 16.13
CA LEU A 149 12.32 -1.86 17.40
C LEU A 149 13.14 -2.36 18.61
N HIS A 150 14.32 -2.95 18.38
CA HIS A 150 15.19 -3.53 19.41
C HIS A 150 14.51 -4.59 20.31
N LEU A 151 13.47 -5.24 19.79
CA LEU A 151 12.70 -6.27 20.51
C LEU A 151 13.36 -7.65 20.43
N SER A 152 12.93 -8.55 21.32
CA SER A 152 13.20 -9.98 21.16
C SER A 152 12.58 -10.50 19.86
N ASP A 153 13.14 -11.58 19.31
CA ASP A 153 12.60 -12.26 18.13
C ASP A 153 11.17 -12.78 18.31
N GLU A 154 10.77 -13.06 19.56
CA GLU A 154 9.42 -13.51 19.90
C GLU A 154 8.45 -12.33 19.93
N ASP A 155 8.85 -11.22 20.55
CA ASP A 155 8.01 -10.03 20.68
C ASP A 155 7.89 -9.25 19.38
N TYR A 156 8.96 -9.19 18.58
CA TYR A 156 8.89 -8.65 17.22
C TYR A 156 7.90 -9.43 16.35
N LYS A 157 7.91 -10.77 16.42
CA LYS A 157 6.90 -11.60 15.73
C LYS A 157 5.49 -11.27 16.22
N LYS A 158 5.25 -11.20 17.54
CA LYS A 158 3.93 -10.85 18.10
C LYS A 158 3.45 -9.49 17.61
N VAL A 159 4.29 -8.46 17.72
CA VAL A 159 3.99 -7.07 17.31
C VAL A 159 3.66 -6.99 15.82
N VAL A 160 4.54 -7.49 14.94
CA VAL A 160 4.32 -7.48 13.48
C VAL A 160 3.04 -8.23 13.11
N SER A 161 2.85 -9.44 13.66
CA SER A 161 1.68 -10.27 13.39
C SER A 161 0.39 -9.60 13.84
N SER A 162 0.39 -8.99 15.02
CA SER A 162 -0.81 -8.38 15.59
C SER A 162 -1.16 -7.05 14.91
N THR A 163 -0.17 -6.23 14.54
CA THR A 163 -0.42 -5.04 13.71
C THR A 163 -0.92 -5.43 12.32
N LEU A 164 -0.38 -6.48 11.69
CA LEU A 164 -0.89 -6.97 10.40
C LEU A 164 -2.32 -7.50 10.50
N LYS A 165 -2.63 -8.27 11.56
CA LYS A 165 -3.98 -8.75 11.87
C LYS A 165 -4.97 -7.60 12.10
N ALA A 166 -4.55 -6.55 12.81
CA ALA A 166 -5.36 -5.35 13.02
C ALA A 166 -5.61 -4.57 11.71
N PHE A 167 -4.57 -4.35 10.91
CA PHE A 167 -4.66 -3.72 9.59
C PHE A 167 -5.63 -4.47 8.67
N TRP A 168 -5.53 -5.81 8.63
CA TRP A 168 -6.44 -6.63 7.83
C TRP A 168 -7.88 -6.59 8.36
N ALA A 169 -8.08 -6.68 9.68
CA ALA A 169 -9.39 -6.58 10.28
C ALA A 169 -10.08 -5.24 9.97
N CYS A 170 -9.33 -4.13 9.92
CA CYS A 170 -9.85 -2.83 9.46
C CYS A 170 -10.31 -2.85 8.00
N LYS A 171 -9.64 -3.61 7.12
CA LYS A 171 -10.03 -3.75 5.70
C LYS A 171 -11.30 -4.57 5.52
N GLU A 172 -11.49 -5.59 6.35
CA GLU A 172 -12.69 -6.45 6.35
C GLU A 172 -13.88 -5.84 7.13
N GLY A 173 -13.68 -4.73 7.87
CA GLY A 173 -14.70 -4.12 8.73
C GLY A 173 -14.93 -4.84 10.07
N ASP A 174 -14.03 -5.74 10.46
CA ASP A 174 -14.04 -6.44 11.75
C ASP A 174 -13.41 -5.56 12.84
N GLU A 175 -14.15 -4.53 13.26
CA GLU A 175 -13.68 -3.55 14.25
C GLU A 175 -13.34 -4.17 15.62
N GLY A 176 -14.03 -5.25 16.02
CA GLY A 176 -13.74 -5.97 17.26
C GLY A 176 -12.36 -6.62 17.24
N LYS A 177 -12.06 -7.38 16.18
CA LYS A 177 -10.74 -7.98 15.99
C LYS A 177 -9.67 -6.92 15.74
N ALA A 178 -9.99 -5.83 15.04
CA ALA A 178 -9.06 -4.71 14.85
C ALA A 178 -8.64 -4.11 16.20
N PHE A 179 -9.61 -3.86 17.08
CA PHE A 179 -9.39 -3.35 18.43
C PHE A 179 -8.53 -4.28 19.29
N ASP A 180 -8.87 -5.58 19.36
CA ASP A 180 -8.13 -6.54 20.18
C ASP A 180 -6.68 -6.72 19.69
N MET A 181 -6.49 -6.86 18.38
CA MET A 181 -5.17 -7.07 17.79
C MET A 181 -4.28 -5.82 17.86
N ILE A 182 -4.83 -4.61 17.70
CA ILE A 182 -4.00 -3.41 17.81
C ILE A 182 -3.60 -3.13 19.26
N ARG A 183 -4.52 -3.34 20.21
CA ARG A 183 -4.26 -3.20 21.63
C ARG A 183 -3.16 -4.14 22.10
N TYR A 184 -3.20 -5.41 21.67
CA TYR A 184 -2.15 -6.38 21.98
C TYR A 184 -0.79 -5.97 21.41
N SER A 185 -0.74 -5.44 20.17
CA SER A 185 0.49 -4.94 19.56
C SER A 185 1.11 -3.78 20.36
N VAL A 186 0.31 -2.75 20.65
CA VAL A 186 0.73 -1.54 21.39
C VAL A 186 1.16 -1.88 22.81
N GLN A 187 0.49 -2.84 23.48
CA GLN A 187 0.85 -3.26 24.84
C GLN A 187 2.23 -3.94 24.93
N ILE A 188 2.69 -4.59 23.86
CA ILE A 188 4.03 -5.19 23.81
C ILE A 188 5.09 -4.12 23.52
N ALA A 189 4.88 -3.33 22.46
CA ALA A 189 5.79 -2.27 22.07
C ALA A 189 5.05 -1.20 21.25
N PRO A 190 4.83 0.01 21.80
CA PRO A 190 4.35 1.13 21.02
C PRO A 190 5.46 1.64 20.09
N TYR A 191 5.11 1.91 18.84
CA TYR A 191 5.92 2.60 17.84
C TYR A 191 4.99 3.44 16.96
N PHE A 192 5.55 4.34 16.13
CA PHE A 192 4.73 5.30 15.38
C PHE A 192 3.50 4.67 14.71
N TYR A 193 3.66 3.62 13.90
CA TYR A 193 2.57 3.11 13.07
C TYR A 193 1.52 2.28 13.84
N ASN A 194 1.89 1.50 14.86
CA ASN A 194 0.87 0.76 15.63
C ASN A 194 0.10 1.69 16.57
N SER A 195 0.73 2.70 17.16
CA SER A 195 0.04 3.78 17.88
C SER A 195 -0.84 4.61 16.94
N TYR A 196 -0.37 4.94 15.72
CA TYR A 196 -1.19 5.60 14.70
C TYR A 196 -2.44 4.77 14.34
N LEU A 197 -2.26 3.47 14.07
CA LEU A 197 -3.36 2.59 13.72
C LEU A 197 -4.32 2.40 14.90
N ALA A 198 -3.82 2.38 16.13
CA ALA A 198 -4.64 2.36 17.34
C ALA A 198 -5.49 3.63 17.45
N ALA A 199 -4.91 4.82 17.20
CA ALA A 199 -5.64 6.09 17.21
C ALA A 199 -6.81 6.08 16.21
N LYS A 200 -6.56 5.64 14.96
CA LYS A 200 -7.60 5.52 13.91
C LYS A 200 -8.66 4.47 14.25
N ILE A 201 -8.32 3.37 14.90
CA ILE A 201 -9.29 2.36 15.35
C ILE A 201 -10.14 2.92 16.49
N TYR A 202 -9.52 3.56 17.49
CA TYR A 202 -10.22 4.13 18.64
C TYR A 202 -11.15 5.29 18.24
N GLU A 203 -10.73 6.19 17.33
CA GLU A 203 -11.58 7.27 16.80
C GLU A 203 -12.87 6.71 16.19
N ARG A 204 -12.75 5.75 15.26
CA ARG A 204 -13.89 5.12 14.56
C ARG A 204 -14.83 4.36 15.50
N ASN A 205 -14.33 3.90 16.65
CA ASN A 205 -15.12 3.23 17.69
C ASN A 205 -15.63 4.19 18.79
N GLY A 206 -15.58 5.51 18.56
CA GLY A 206 -16.10 6.54 19.48
C GLY A 206 -15.28 6.74 20.76
N LYS A 207 -14.07 6.15 20.83
CA LYS A 207 -13.16 6.20 21.98
C LYS A 207 -12.21 7.39 21.87
N GLN A 208 -12.78 8.59 21.83
CA GLN A 208 -12.07 9.83 21.52
C GLN A 208 -10.84 10.06 22.43
N LYS A 209 -10.98 9.84 23.75
CA LYS A 209 -9.87 10.04 24.70
C LYS A 209 -8.73 9.07 24.43
N GLU A 210 -9.02 7.78 24.28
CA GLU A 210 -7.99 6.79 23.95
C GLU A 210 -7.38 7.07 22.56
N ALA A 211 -8.15 7.56 21.60
CA ALA A 211 -7.66 7.94 20.27
C ALA A 211 -6.64 9.10 20.34
N GLU A 212 -6.94 10.13 21.12
CA GLU A 212 -6.05 11.26 21.40
C GLU A 212 -4.78 10.82 22.13
N GLU A 213 -4.88 9.94 23.13
CA GLU A 213 -3.72 9.37 23.85
C GLU A 213 -2.79 8.59 22.89
N GLN A 214 -3.35 7.78 21.98
CA GLN A 214 -2.57 7.05 20.98
C GLN A 214 -1.98 7.97 19.91
N ALA A 215 -2.69 9.01 19.49
CA ALA A 215 -2.20 10.01 18.56
C ALA A 215 -1.01 10.79 19.15
N GLN A 216 -1.08 11.20 20.42
CA GLN A 216 0.04 11.81 21.13
C GLN A 216 1.23 10.85 21.25
N SER A 217 0.98 9.57 21.60
CA SER A 217 2.03 8.55 21.68
C SER A 217 2.75 8.36 20.34
N ALA A 218 2.01 8.26 19.23
CA ALA A 218 2.60 8.13 17.90
C ALA A 218 3.47 9.36 17.54
N LEU A 219 2.98 10.58 17.78
CA LEU A 219 3.72 11.81 17.50
C LEU A 219 4.96 12.01 18.39
N GLN A 220 4.97 11.48 19.62
CA GLN A 220 6.16 11.47 20.49
C GLN A 220 7.24 10.47 20.02
N LEU A 221 6.84 9.45 19.25
CA LEU A 221 7.71 8.41 18.69
C LEU A 221 8.12 8.71 17.23
N TYR A 222 7.81 9.90 16.73
CA TYR A 222 8.16 10.37 15.40
C TYR A 222 9.53 11.06 15.39
N ASP A 223 10.44 10.57 14.54
CA ASP A 223 11.76 11.16 14.28
C ASP A 223 11.79 11.79 12.88
N GLU A 224 12.59 12.86 12.67
CA GLU A 224 12.73 13.49 11.36
C GLU A 224 13.27 12.54 10.28
N SER A 225 14.06 11.53 10.66
CA SER A 225 14.53 10.48 9.75
C SER A 225 13.41 9.61 9.19
N ASP A 226 12.27 9.50 9.89
CA ASP A 226 11.07 8.80 9.43
C ASP A 226 10.10 9.69 8.61
N TYR A 227 10.45 10.96 8.34
CA TYR A 227 9.59 11.91 7.61
C TYR A 227 9.01 11.33 6.33
N PHE A 228 9.84 10.67 5.50
CA PHE A 228 9.39 10.07 4.25
C PHE A 228 8.26 9.03 4.46
N LEU A 229 8.33 8.25 5.54
CA LEU A 229 7.41 7.16 5.82
C LEU A 229 6.12 7.62 6.51
N TYR A 230 6.19 8.67 7.34
CA TYR A 230 5.11 9.03 8.27
C TYR A 230 4.54 10.46 8.16
N HIS A 231 5.14 11.41 7.44
CA HIS A 231 4.66 12.81 7.42
C HIS A 231 3.16 12.96 7.12
N ALA A 232 2.64 12.22 6.14
CA ALA A 232 1.22 12.25 5.76
C ALA A 232 0.30 11.63 6.83
N LEU A 233 0.82 10.70 7.64
CA LEU A 233 0.07 10.10 8.75
C LEU A 233 0.04 11.05 9.96
N CYS A 234 1.09 11.87 10.16
CA CYS A 234 1.10 12.90 11.19
C CYS A 234 -0.06 13.90 11.00
N ASP A 235 -0.38 14.28 9.76
CA ASP A 235 -1.55 15.13 9.46
C ASP A 235 -2.86 14.51 10.00
N GLU A 236 -3.06 13.21 9.80
CA GLU A 236 -4.26 12.51 10.27
C GLU A 236 -4.32 12.42 11.80
N LEU A 237 -3.18 12.35 12.48
CA LEU A 237 -3.09 12.43 13.95
C LEU A 237 -3.43 13.83 14.48
N TYR A 238 -2.94 14.88 13.83
CA TYR A 238 -3.34 16.26 14.16
C TYR A 238 -4.82 16.53 13.88
N PHE A 239 -5.42 15.84 12.89
CA PHE A 239 -6.87 15.87 12.69
C PHE A 239 -7.63 15.30 13.90
N ILE A 240 -7.24 14.11 14.40
CA ILE A 240 -7.83 13.48 15.60
C ILE A 240 -7.72 14.41 16.82
N LEU A 241 -6.52 14.96 17.05
CA LEU A 241 -6.23 15.84 18.18
C LEU A 241 -6.88 17.23 18.08
N GLY A 242 -7.31 17.63 16.88
CA GLY A 242 -7.85 18.96 16.61
C GLY A 242 -6.88 20.11 16.90
N CYS A 243 -5.58 19.85 16.96
CA CYS A 243 -4.54 20.80 17.35
C CYS A 243 -3.54 21.07 16.20
N ASN A 244 -2.64 22.03 16.40
CA ASN A 244 -1.71 22.46 15.36
C ASN A 244 -0.53 21.50 15.19
N ALA A 245 -0.22 21.14 13.95
CA ALA A 245 1.05 20.50 13.59
C ALA A 245 2.23 21.46 13.87
N PRO A 246 3.36 20.99 14.41
CA PRO A 246 4.59 21.78 14.54
C PRO A 246 5.08 22.23 13.16
N THR A 247 5.03 23.53 12.90
CA THR A 247 5.39 24.10 11.60
C THR A 247 6.89 24.33 11.47
N GLY A 248 7.58 23.48 10.72
CA GLY A 248 8.84 23.86 10.09
C GLY A 248 8.57 24.74 8.87
N GLY A 249 8.66 26.07 9.04
CA GLY A 249 8.67 27.06 7.94
C GLY A 249 7.47 27.07 6.99
N GLU A 250 6.61 28.09 7.11
CA GLU A 250 5.35 28.30 6.37
C GLU A 250 4.14 27.48 6.87
N GLN A 251 3.05 28.20 7.19
CA GLN A 251 1.96 27.67 8.01
C GLN A 251 0.95 26.86 7.18
N ARG A 252 1.10 25.54 7.19
CA ARG A 252 0.06 24.63 6.75
C ARG A 252 -1.09 24.59 7.77
N HIS A 253 -2.13 25.38 7.52
CA HIS A 253 -3.29 25.53 8.42
C HIS A 253 -4.39 24.47 8.29
N ILE A 254 -4.24 23.48 7.39
CA ILE A 254 -5.20 22.38 7.26
C ILE A 254 -4.55 21.00 7.39
N VAL A 255 -5.28 20.12 8.06
CA VAL A 255 -5.00 18.69 8.21
C VAL A 255 -6.16 17.91 7.61
N PHE A 256 -5.86 16.76 7.00
CA PHE A 256 -6.86 15.90 6.37
C PHE A 256 -7.20 14.74 7.31
N ARG A 257 -8.47 14.30 7.32
CA ARG A 257 -8.87 13.10 8.09
C ARG A 257 -8.12 11.88 7.58
N GLU A 258 -8.02 11.75 6.27
CA GLU A 258 -7.33 10.69 5.55
C GLU A 258 -6.60 11.29 4.35
N THR A 259 -5.33 10.94 4.17
CA THR A 259 -4.49 11.36 3.04
C THR A 259 -4.40 10.29 1.95
N MET A 260 -4.73 9.04 2.29
CA MET A 260 -4.77 7.88 1.40
C MET A 260 -6.15 7.22 1.43
N LYS A 261 -6.78 7.04 0.26
CA LYS A 261 -8.07 6.34 0.09
C LYS A 261 -7.92 5.08 -0.75
N ASP A 262 -8.82 4.11 -0.54
CA ASP A 262 -8.82 2.84 -1.29
C ASP A 262 -10.21 2.58 -1.88
N CYS A 263 -10.31 2.64 -3.22
CA CYS A 263 -11.53 2.33 -3.97
C CYS A 263 -11.83 0.82 -4.00
N GLY A 264 -10.92 -0.05 -3.51
CA GLY A 264 -11.05 -1.49 -3.60
C GLY A 264 -11.15 -1.96 -5.05
N ARG A 265 -12.15 -2.80 -5.33
CA ARG A 265 -12.36 -3.42 -6.66
C ARG A 265 -13.55 -2.76 -7.37
N ILE A 266 -13.26 -2.05 -8.46
CA ILE A 266 -14.28 -1.35 -9.28
C ILE A 266 -14.35 -1.93 -10.70
N GLY A 267 -15.52 -1.91 -11.32
CA GLY A 267 -15.70 -2.49 -12.65
C GLY A 267 -15.11 -1.61 -13.75
N TYR A 268 -14.63 -2.20 -14.85
CA TYR A 268 -14.25 -1.45 -16.04
C TYR A 268 -15.38 -0.53 -16.53
N ARG A 269 -15.05 0.72 -16.85
CA ARG A 269 -15.97 1.83 -17.21
C ARG A 269 -16.97 2.27 -16.14
N THR A 270 -16.80 1.85 -14.89
CA THR A 270 -17.53 2.43 -13.74
C THR A 270 -16.84 3.70 -13.22
N LYS A 271 -17.41 4.30 -12.18
CA LYS A 271 -16.82 5.41 -11.42
C LYS A 271 -16.52 4.96 -9.98
N CYS A 272 -15.49 5.53 -9.38
CA CYS A 272 -15.30 5.57 -7.94
C CYS A 272 -15.41 7.03 -7.48
N GLU A 273 -16.17 7.28 -6.43
CA GLU A 273 -16.29 8.60 -5.78
C GLU A 273 -15.50 8.58 -4.47
N ILE A 274 -14.72 9.63 -4.23
CA ILE A 274 -13.72 9.69 -3.18
C ILE A 274 -13.79 11.08 -2.53
N ASP A 275 -14.16 11.12 -1.25
CA ASP A 275 -14.25 12.36 -0.47
C ASP A 275 -13.11 12.48 0.54
N TYR A 276 -12.39 13.59 0.46
CA TYR A 276 -11.35 13.98 1.42
C TYR A 276 -11.87 15.12 2.29
N GLU A 277 -12.14 14.82 3.56
CA GLU A 277 -12.42 15.83 4.59
C GLU A 277 -11.11 16.42 5.11
N PHE A 278 -11.05 17.75 5.22
CA PHE A 278 -10.01 18.48 5.94
C PHE A 278 -10.60 19.38 7.02
N LYS A 279 -9.79 19.71 8.02
CA LYS A 279 -10.13 20.64 9.10
C LYS A 279 -9.16 21.82 9.09
N ASN A 280 -9.68 23.03 9.26
CA ASN A 280 -8.86 24.20 9.52
C ASN A 280 -8.44 24.22 11.00
N ILE A 281 -7.14 24.00 11.25
CA ILE A 281 -6.52 24.07 12.58
C ILE A 281 -5.90 25.44 12.87
N GLY A 282 -5.79 26.30 11.84
CA GLY A 282 -5.29 27.66 11.97
C GLY A 282 -6.26 28.63 12.65
N SER A 283 -5.75 29.82 12.98
CA SER A 283 -6.51 30.90 13.61
C SER A 283 -7.25 31.83 12.65
N VAL A 284 -7.10 31.63 11.33
CA VAL A 284 -7.70 32.44 10.25
C VAL A 284 -8.45 31.56 9.25
N PRO A 285 -9.44 32.08 8.51
CA PRO A 285 -10.12 31.32 7.47
C PRO A 285 -9.15 30.86 6.37
N VAL A 286 -9.29 29.62 5.90
CA VAL A 286 -8.44 29.02 4.86
C VAL A 286 -9.24 28.76 3.59
N LEU A 287 -8.63 28.96 2.43
CA LEU A 287 -9.22 28.67 1.12
C LEU A 287 -8.27 27.80 0.31
N ILE A 288 -8.77 26.71 -0.27
CA ILE A 288 -8.04 25.95 -1.29
C ILE A 288 -8.05 26.76 -2.59
N LYS A 289 -6.86 27.20 -3.02
CA LYS A 289 -6.68 27.99 -4.25
C LYS A 289 -6.69 27.12 -5.49
N GLN A 290 -6.10 25.93 -5.41
CA GLN A 290 -5.95 25.04 -6.56
C GLN A 290 -5.85 23.58 -6.11
N VAL A 291 -6.45 22.69 -6.90
CA VAL A 291 -6.20 21.24 -6.84
C VAL A 291 -5.70 20.79 -8.22
N VAL A 292 -4.53 20.17 -8.26
CA VAL A 292 -3.88 19.66 -9.48
C VAL A 292 -3.97 18.15 -9.51
N LYS A 293 -4.57 17.60 -10.56
CA LYS A 293 -4.71 16.14 -10.76
C LYS A 293 -3.58 15.57 -11.60
N SER A 294 -3.10 14.36 -11.27
CA SER A 294 -2.03 13.69 -12.03
C SER A 294 -2.47 13.07 -13.36
N CYS A 295 -3.78 12.99 -13.64
CA CYS A 295 -4.29 12.37 -14.86
C CYS A 295 -5.68 12.91 -15.26
N ASN A 296 -6.02 12.78 -16.54
CA ASN A 296 -7.33 13.18 -17.08
C ASN A 296 -8.49 12.24 -16.70
N CYS A 297 -8.20 11.04 -16.18
CA CYS A 297 -9.21 10.08 -15.69
C CYS A 297 -9.86 10.48 -14.34
N MET A 298 -9.69 11.74 -13.91
CA MET A 298 -10.27 12.30 -12.70
C MET A 298 -11.07 13.57 -13.00
N GLU A 299 -12.24 13.70 -12.40
CA GLU A 299 -12.93 14.96 -12.18
C GLU A 299 -12.76 15.33 -10.69
N VAL A 300 -12.54 16.60 -10.38
CA VAL A 300 -12.23 17.06 -9.01
C VAL A 300 -12.98 18.36 -8.75
N SER A 301 -13.64 18.44 -7.61
CA SER A 301 -14.33 19.63 -7.08
C SER A 301 -13.99 19.79 -5.60
N TRP A 302 -14.01 21.02 -5.09
CA TRP A 302 -13.68 21.32 -3.70
C TRP A 302 -14.43 22.56 -3.22
N ASP A 303 -14.46 22.76 -1.91
CA ASP A 303 -15.08 23.95 -1.31
C ASP A 303 -14.36 25.23 -1.76
N THR A 304 -15.06 26.07 -2.52
CA THR A 304 -14.53 27.36 -3.02
C THR A 304 -14.77 28.52 -2.06
N GLN A 305 -15.39 28.27 -0.91
CA GLN A 305 -15.61 29.25 0.15
C GLN A 305 -14.54 29.13 1.23
N PRO A 306 -14.15 30.21 1.92
CA PRO A 306 -13.21 30.12 3.04
C PRO A 306 -13.76 29.26 4.20
N VAL A 307 -13.01 28.24 4.59
CA VAL A 307 -13.30 27.39 5.75
C VAL A 307 -12.80 28.07 7.01
N LEU A 308 -13.71 28.36 7.95
CA LEU A 308 -13.41 29.06 9.20
C LEU A 308 -12.54 28.21 10.15
N PRO A 309 -11.81 28.83 11.10
CA PRO A 309 -11.10 28.11 12.16
C PRO A 309 -11.95 27.05 12.86
N GLY A 310 -11.41 25.85 13.02
CA GLY A 310 -12.09 24.70 13.61
C GLY A 310 -13.12 23.99 12.72
N ALA A 311 -13.58 24.62 11.64
CA ALA A 311 -14.53 24.03 10.69
C ALA A 311 -13.85 23.06 9.72
N THR A 312 -14.68 22.22 9.07
CA THR A 312 -14.24 21.26 8.07
C THR A 312 -14.67 21.66 6.66
N GLY A 313 -13.96 21.14 5.67
CA GLY A 313 -14.24 21.31 4.25
C GLY A 313 -13.84 20.06 3.47
N HIS A 314 -14.20 20.03 2.18
CA HIS A 314 -14.17 18.81 1.37
C HIS A 314 -13.47 19.01 0.03
N ILE A 315 -12.82 17.94 -0.43
CA ILE A 315 -12.40 17.74 -1.82
C ILE A 315 -13.02 16.43 -2.30
N HIS A 316 -13.87 16.52 -3.31
CA HIS A 316 -14.53 15.38 -3.95
C HIS A 316 -13.82 15.04 -5.27
N VAL A 317 -13.49 13.76 -5.45
CA VAL A 317 -12.80 13.22 -6.63
C VAL A 317 -13.63 12.11 -7.24
N VAL A 318 -13.95 12.23 -8.53
CA VAL A 318 -14.57 11.18 -9.32
C VAL A 318 -13.52 10.54 -10.22
N HIS A 319 -13.12 9.31 -9.93
CA HIS A 319 -12.23 8.52 -10.79
C HIS A 319 -13.05 7.73 -11.82
N LYS A 320 -12.68 7.84 -13.10
CA LYS A 320 -13.25 7.07 -14.22
C LYS A 320 -12.35 5.85 -14.50
N ALA A 321 -12.90 4.65 -14.38
CA ALA A 321 -12.19 3.39 -14.57
C ALA A 321 -11.93 3.06 -16.06
N ASP A 322 -11.09 3.85 -16.72
CA ASP A 322 -10.81 3.79 -18.16
C ASP A 322 -9.74 2.76 -18.59
N ARG A 323 -8.97 2.22 -17.64
CA ARG A 323 -7.94 1.18 -17.85
C ARG A 323 -8.07 0.08 -16.81
N LYS A 324 -7.99 -1.18 -17.24
CA LYS A 324 -7.97 -2.36 -16.35
C LYS A 324 -6.66 -2.48 -15.57
N GLY A 325 -6.69 -3.19 -14.45
CA GLY A 325 -5.52 -3.45 -13.59
C GLY A 325 -5.49 -2.60 -12.33
N ASN A 326 -4.38 -2.67 -11.60
CA ASN A 326 -4.16 -1.90 -10.38
C ASN A 326 -3.86 -0.43 -10.73
N PHE A 327 -4.36 0.51 -9.94
CA PHE A 327 -4.02 1.92 -10.05
C PHE A 327 -3.64 2.51 -8.70
N SER A 328 -2.70 3.45 -8.74
CA SER A 328 -2.44 4.41 -7.67
C SER A 328 -2.36 5.79 -8.32
N LYS A 329 -3.00 6.77 -7.68
CA LYS A 329 -3.30 8.10 -8.22
C LYS A 329 -3.11 9.14 -7.14
N MET A 330 -2.79 10.37 -7.55
CA MET A 330 -2.43 11.45 -6.65
C MET A 330 -2.99 12.79 -7.15
N ILE A 331 -3.39 13.63 -6.22
CA ILE A 331 -3.72 15.04 -6.44
C ILE A 331 -2.87 15.91 -5.50
N ALA A 332 -2.53 17.12 -5.94
CA ALA A 332 -1.79 18.09 -5.15
C ALA A 332 -2.69 19.31 -4.84
N VAL A 333 -2.82 19.66 -3.57
CA VAL A 333 -3.67 20.72 -3.05
C VAL A 333 -2.80 21.90 -2.61
N PHE A 334 -3.24 23.11 -2.96
CA PHE A 334 -2.52 24.38 -2.73
C PHE A 334 -3.40 25.36 -1.96
N LEU A 335 -2.89 25.90 -0.86
CA LEU A 335 -3.52 26.99 -0.10
C LEU A 335 -3.12 28.38 -0.63
N HIS A 336 -1.92 28.46 -1.20
CA HIS A 336 -1.41 29.58 -1.99
C HIS A 336 -0.55 29.04 -3.14
N PRO A 337 -0.33 29.79 -4.24
CA PRO A 337 0.59 29.37 -5.30
C PRO A 337 1.98 28.99 -4.79
N ASP A 338 2.48 29.70 -3.77
CA ASP A 338 3.82 29.50 -3.19
C ASP A 338 3.84 28.54 -1.99
N SER A 339 2.69 28.13 -1.45
CA SER A 339 2.62 27.29 -0.24
C SER A 339 3.09 25.85 -0.49
N PRO A 340 3.65 25.16 0.52
CA PRO A 340 3.96 23.73 0.44
C PRO A 340 2.78 22.89 -0.04
N LYS A 341 3.05 21.98 -0.98
CA LYS A 341 2.03 21.15 -1.64
C LYS A 341 1.54 20.06 -0.69
N ILE A 342 0.24 19.94 -0.54
CA ILE A 342 -0.38 18.83 0.18
C ILE A 342 -0.73 17.74 -0.83
N PHE A 343 -0.20 16.54 -0.66
CA PHE A 343 -0.50 15.40 -1.53
C PHE A 343 -1.59 14.52 -0.92
N LEU A 344 -2.63 14.25 -1.71
CA LEU A 344 -3.66 13.28 -1.39
C LEU A 344 -3.61 12.18 -2.45
N SER A 345 -3.76 10.93 -2.03
CA SER A 345 -3.57 9.77 -2.91
C SER A 345 -4.70 8.77 -2.77
N TYR A 346 -4.99 8.03 -3.83
CA TYR A 346 -5.92 6.91 -3.77
C TYR A 346 -5.50 5.76 -4.66
N LYS A 347 -5.85 4.55 -4.23
CA LYS A 347 -5.57 3.31 -4.96
C LYS A 347 -6.84 2.50 -5.24
N GLY A 348 -6.70 1.46 -6.04
CA GLY A 348 -7.73 0.46 -6.29
C GLY A 348 -7.37 -0.45 -7.46
N ARG A 349 -8.32 -1.30 -7.86
CA ARG A 349 -8.18 -2.25 -8.96
C ARG A 349 -9.41 -2.25 -9.86
N VAL A 350 -9.19 -2.10 -11.16
CA VAL A 350 -10.21 -2.18 -12.20
C VAL A 350 -10.23 -3.59 -12.82
N TYR A 351 -11.40 -4.22 -12.89
CA TYR A 351 -11.59 -5.57 -13.46
C TYR A 351 -12.39 -5.59 -14.78
#